data_AF-A0A7S3IX56-F1
#
_entry.id   AF-A0A7S3IX56-F1
#
_cell.length_a   1.000
_cell.length_b   1.000
_cell.length_c   1.000
_cell.angle_alpha   90.00
_cell.angle_beta   90.00
_cell.angle_gamma   90.00
#
_symmetry.space_group_name_H-M   'P 1'
#
loop_
_entity.id
_entity.type
_entity.pdbx_description
1 polymer ?
#
loop_
_entity_poly.entity_id
_entity_poly.type
_entity_poly.pdbx_seq_one_letter_code
_entity_poly.pdbx_strand_id
1 'polypeptide(L)'
;MGHGSNVAGLETTAVYDKKTDEFVIHTPSIAATKWWPGDMGLFANYALVFAQLIIKDDDGQKNNYGVAPFVVQIRDRETHKRMPGINCGTMGPKMGYNSKDNGWMTFDHVRIPRSQMLQRFMKVDADGAVSIQGDLRLLYSVMLKVRDL
;
A
#
# COMPACT_ATOMS: atom_id res chain seq x y z
N MET A 1 2.70 11.76 -0.66
CA MET A 1 2.57 13.22 -0.44
C MET A 1 2.36 13.91 -1.77
N GLY A 2 3.13 13.54 -2.82
CA GLY A 2 2.99 14.14 -4.15
C GLY A 2 1.71 13.81 -4.90
N HIS A 3 0.95 12.78 -4.48
CA HIS A 3 -0.24 12.31 -5.19
C HIS A 3 -1.42 12.11 -4.24
N GLY A 4 -2.54 12.77 -4.54
CA GLY A 4 -3.83 12.60 -3.87
C GLY A 4 -4.91 12.19 -4.87
N SER A 5 -5.35 13.13 -5.71
CA SER A 5 -6.35 12.87 -6.76
C SER A 5 -5.84 11.94 -7.86
N ASN A 6 -4.56 12.07 -8.24
CA ASN A 6 -3.92 11.19 -9.25
C ASN A 6 -3.39 9.90 -8.61
N VAL A 7 -4.29 8.95 -8.33
CA VAL A 7 -3.92 7.67 -7.71
C VAL A 7 -2.98 6.85 -8.58
N ALA A 8 -3.13 6.90 -9.91
CA ALA A 8 -2.26 6.17 -10.84
C ALA A 8 -0.78 6.61 -10.75
N GLY A 9 -0.53 7.85 -10.30
CA GLY A 9 0.81 8.41 -10.11
C GLY A 9 1.51 8.03 -8.81
N LEU A 10 0.89 7.23 -7.92
CA LEU A 10 1.52 6.85 -6.64
C LEU A 10 2.92 6.25 -6.85
N GLU A 11 3.88 6.67 -6.02
CA GLU A 11 5.29 6.28 -6.20
C GLU A 11 5.73 5.13 -5.28
N THR A 12 4.98 4.81 -4.22
CA THR A 12 5.29 3.66 -3.35
C THR A 12 5.28 2.39 -4.20
N THR A 13 6.30 1.55 -4.08
CA THR A 13 6.45 0.33 -4.90
C THR A 13 6.20 -0.92 -4.07
N ALA A 14 5.67 -1.95 -4.71
CA ALA A 14 5.58 -3.32 -4.21
C ALA A 14 6.23 -4.25 -5.24
N VAL A 15 7.50 -4.62 -5.00
CA VAL A 15 8.26 -5.47 -5.93
C VAL A 15 8.12 -6.93 -5.49
N TYR A 16 7.66 -7.80 -6.38
CA TYR A 16 7.57 -9.23 -6.09
C TYR A 16 8.94 -9.90 -6.06
N ASP A 17 9.19 -10.71 -5.03
CA ASP A 17 10.38 -11.53 -4.83
C ASP A 17 10.00 -13.01 -4.87
N LYS A 18 10.14 -13.61 -6.06
CA LYS A 18 9.82 -15.02 -6.32
C LYS A 18 10.58 -16.00 -5.42
N LYS A 19 11.77 -15.62 -4.93
CA LYS A 19 12.60 -16.50 -4.11
C LYS A 19 12.03 -16.71 -2.71
N THR A 20 11.34 -15.70 -2.18
CA THR A 20 10.79 -15.73 -0.83
C THR A 20 9.25 -15.77 -0.80
N ASP A 21 8.59 -15.73 -1.97
CA ASP A 21 7.13 -15.62 -2.10
C ASP A 21 6.56 -14.39 -1.38
N GLU A 22 7.25 -13.25 -1.54
CA GLU A 22 6.95 -11.99 -0.83
C GLU A 22 6.88 -10.78 -1.77
N PHE A 23 6.20 -9.72 -1.31
CA PHE A 23 6.37 -8.38 -1.85
C PHE A 23 7.28 -7.54 -0.95
N VAL A 24 8.16 -6.76 -1.59
CA VAL A 24 9.00 -5.76 -0.94
C VAL A 24 8.36 -4.38 -1.14
N ILE A 25 7.79 -3.83 -0.08
CA ILE A 25 7.15 -2.51 -0.04
C ILE A 25 8.19 -1.45 0.27
N HIS A 26 8.29 -0.43 -0.58
CA HIS A 26 9.29 0.63 -0.42
C HIS A 26 8.76 2.01 -0.80
N THR A 27 9.25 3.02 -0.09
CA THR A 27 9.03 4.45 -0.34
C THR A 27 10.29 5.04 -0.98
N PRO A 28 10.34 5.19 -2.32
CA PRO A 28 11.58 5.56 -3.03
C PRO A 28 12.00 7.02 -2.83
N SER A 29 11.08 7.89 -2.42
CA SER A 29 11.30 9.33 -2.28
C SER A 29 10.47 9.90 -1.13
N ILE A 30 10.83 11.08 -0.63
CA ILE A 30 10.00 11.79 0.37
C ILE A 30 8.60 12.08 -0.22
N ALA A 31 8.51 12.38 -1.52
CA ALA A 31 7.23 12.62 -2.20
C ALA A 31 6.32 11.38 -2.17
N ALA A 32 6.90 10.17 -2.14
CA ALA A 32 6.19 8.90 -2.06
C ALA A 32 5.62 8.57 -0.66
N THR A 33 6.00 9.32 0.39
CA THR A 33 5.49 9.15 1.77
C THR A 33 3.97 9.14 1.80
N LYS A 34 3.34 8.14 2.44
CA LYS A 34 1.88 8.18 2.65
C LYS A 34 1.54 9.35 3.56
N TRP A 35 0.51 10.11 3.22
CA TRP A 35 0.19 11.38 3.89
C TRP A 35 -1.32 11.59 3.89
N TRP A 36 -1.91 11.95 5.04
CA TRP A 36 -3.34 12.02 5.35
C TRP A 36 -4.09 10.77 5.83
N PRO A 37 -3.61 9.51 5.77
CA PRO A 37 -4.38 8.39 6.31
C PRO A 37 -4.76 8.61 7.77
N GLY A 38 -6.06 8.48 8.07
CA GLY A 38 -6.59 8.56 9.42
C GLY A 38 -6.12 7.39 10.28
N ASP A 39 -6.03 7.62 11.59
CA ASP A 39 -5.64 6.67 12.64
C ASP A 39 -4.24 6.04 12.47
N MET A 40 -3.45 6.53 11.50
CA MET A 40 -2.15 5.97 11.14
C MET A 40 -1.01 6.47 12.02
N GLY A 41 -1.15 7.67 12.61
CA GLY A 41 -0.07 8.27 13.38
C GLY A 41 0.23 7.50 14.66
N LEU A 42 -0.80 6.98 15.32
CA LEU A 42 -0.77 6.47 16.69
C LEU A 42 -1.57 5.18 16.86
N PHE A 43 -2.67 4.94 16.15
CA PHE A 43 -3.61 3.87 16.55
C PHE A 43 -3.54 2.57 15.73
N ALA A 44 -3.36 2.65 14.42
CA ALA A 44 -3.50 1.47 13.57
C ALA A 44 -2.32 0.48 13.72
N ASN A 45 -2.64 -0.83 13.81
CA ASN A 45 -1.65 -1.92 13.76
C ASN A 45 -1.44 -2.48 12.36
N TYR A 46 -2.42 -2.31 11.46
CA TYR A 46 -2.36 -2.73 10.06
C TYR A 46 -2.80 -1.58 9.16
N ALA A 47 -2.29 -1.55 7.94
CA ALA A 47 -2.71 -0.62 6.90
C ALA A 47 -2.97 -1.35 5.59
N LEU A 48 -3.95 -0.86 4.83
CA LEU A 48 -4.11 -1.22 3.43
C LEU A 48 -3.30 -0.23 2.58
N VAL A 49 -2.11 -0.65 2.15
CA VAL A 49 -1.16 0.17 1.42
C VAL A 49 -1.39 0.01 -0.07
N PHE A 50 -1.69 1.10 -0.76
CA PHE A 50 -1.75 1.14 -2.22
C PHE A 50 -0.36 1.44 -2.78
N ALA A 51 0.17 0.56 -3.63
CA ALA A 51 1.52 0.68 -4.19
C ALA A 51 1.56 0.17 -5.64
N GLN A 52 2.55 0.63 -6.42
CA GLN A 52 2.82 0.15 -7.77
C GLN A 52 3.28 -1.31 -7.71
N LEU A 53 2.49 -2.21 -8.28
CA LEU A 53 2.80 -3.63 -8.39
C LEU A 53 3.85 -3.83 -9.48
N ILE A 54 5.03 -4.29 -9.08
CA ILE A 54 6.16 -4.50 -9.97
C ILE A 54 6.57 -5.97 -9.92
N ILE A 55 6.55 -6.63 -11.08
CA ILE A 55 7.06 -7.99 -11.25
C ILE A 55 8.33 -7.94 -12.08
N LYS A 56 9.33 -8.74 -11.71
CA LYS A 56 10.51 -8.97 -12.55
C LYS A 56 10.29 -10.18 -13.42
N ASP A 57 10.58 -10.08 -14.71
CA ASP A 57 10.66 -11.26 -15.57
C ASP A 57 11.97 -12.03 -15.36
N ASP A 58 12.15 -13.14 -16.09
CA ASP A 58 13.30 -14.03 -15.97
C ASP A 58 14.62 -13.34 -16.38
N ASP A 59 14.56 -12.29 -17.22
CA ASP A 59 15.70 -11.45 -17.61
C ASP A 59 15.97 -10.32 -16.58
N GLY A 60 15.15 -10.22 -15.54
CA GLY A 60 15.26 -9.22 -14.48
C GLY A 60 14.67 -7.85 -14.83
N GLN A 61 13.99 -7.71 -15.98
CA GLN A 61 13.30 -6.47 -16.35
C GLN A 61 12.06 -6.27 -15.50
N LYS A 62 11.82 -5.02 -15.09
CA LYS A 62 10.72 -4.66 -14.21
C LYS A 62 9.49 -4.27 -15.03
N ASN A 63 8.43 -5.05 -14.88
CA ASN A 63 7.11 -4.78 -15.45
C ASN A 63 6.20 -4.18 -14.36
N ASN A 64 5.65 -2.98 -14.62
CA ASN A 64 4.73 -2.32 -13.69
C ASN A 64 3.27 -2.54 -14.13
N TYR A 65 2.47 -3.14 -13.25
CA TYR A 65 1.06 -3.49 -13.48
C TYR A 65 0.07 -2.47 -12.87
N GLY A 66 0.59 -1.33 -12.40
CA GLY A 66 -0.20 -0.26 -11.81
C GLY A 66 -0.43 -0.45 -10.32
N VAL A 67 -1.38 0.30 -9.77
CA VAL A 67 -1.60 0.37 -8.32
C VAL A 67 -2.42 -0.82 -7.83
N ALA A 68 -1.89 -1.54 -6.84
CA ALA A 68 -2.56 -2.62 -6.13
C ALA A 68 -2.59 -2.38 -4.61
N PRO A 69 -3.60 -2.93 -3.90
CA PRO A 69 -3.70 -2.86 -2.45
C PRO A 69 -3.02 -4.04 -1.74
N PHE A 70 -2.26 -3.73 -0.68
CA PHE A 70 -1.49 -4.68 0.12
C PHE A 70 -1.80 -4.50 1.61
N VAL A 71 -2.06 -5.59 2.33
CA VAL A 71 -2.21 -5.57 3.79
C VAL A 71 -0.81 -5.60 4.41
N VAL A 72 -0.45 -4.56 5.15
CA VAL A 72 0.85 -4.45 5.80
C VAL A 72 0.64 -4.31 7.30
N GLN A 73 1.33 -5.14 8.10
CA GLN A 73 1.41 -4.92 9.53
C GLN A 73 2.35 -3.75 9.80
N ILE A 74 1.83 -2.69 10.42
CA ILE A 74 2.56 -1.44 10.67
C ILE A 74 3.06 -1.32 12.10
N ARG A 75 2.40 -2.00 13.06
CA ARG A 75 2.81 -2.09 14.46
C ARG A 75 2.65 -3.49 15.00
N ASP A 76 3.49 -3.84 15.95
CA ASP A 76 3.32 -5.03 16.76
C ASP A 76 2.00 -4.95 17.56
N ARG A 77 1.31 -6.08 17.71
CA ARG A 77 -0.04 -6.10 18.31
C ARG A 77 -0.02 -5.98 19.83
N GLU A 78 1.07 -6.39 20.46
CA GLU A 78 1.18 -6.43 21.92
C GLU A 78 1.85 -5.16 22.46
N THR A 79 2.98 -4.79 21.86
CA THR A 79 3.81 -3.66 22.29
C THR A 79 3.46 -2.35 21.61
N HIS A 80 2.69 -2.41 20.51
CA HIS A 80 2.34 -1.26 19.67
C HIS A 80 3.53 -0.50 19.05
N LYS A 81 4.72 -1.08 19.14
CA LYS A 81 5.93 -0.57 18.50
C LYS A 81 5.83 -0.74 16.99
N ARG A 82 6.42 0.19 16.24
CA ARG A 82 6.50 0.11 14.78
C ARG A 82 7.21 -1.18 14.35
N MET A 83 6.71 -1.85 13.32
CA MET A 83 7.43 -2.98 12.73
C MET A 83 8.74 -2.50 12.09
N PRO A 84 9.76 -3.37 11.94
CA PRO A 84 11.01 -3.02 11.26
C PRO A 84 10.77 -2.44 9.85
N GLY A 85 11.55 -1.42 9.49
CA GLY A 85 11.44 -0.74 8.20
C GLY A 85 10.25 0.22 8.08
N ILE A 86 9.41 0.36 9.12
CA ILE A 86 8.25 1.25 9.10
C ILE A 86 8.52 2.48 9.95
N ASN A 87 8.43 3.65 9.32
CA ASN A 87 8.39 4.93 10.01
C ASN A 87 7.03 5.56 9.83
N CYS A 88 6.45 6.04 10.92
CA CYS A 88 5.19 6.78 10.88
C CYS A 88 5.11 7.77 12.04
N GLY A 89 4.19 8.72 11.92
CA GLY A 89 3.91 9.71 12.94
C GLY A 89 2.66 10.51 12.62
N THR A 90 2.23 11.35 13.56
CA THR A 90 1.13 12.29 13.34
C THR A 90 1.57 13.41 12.39
N MET A 91 0.62 13.95 11.62
CA MET A 91 0.84 15.14 10.80
C MET A 91 0.87 16.44 11.60
N GLY A 92 0.33 16.43 12.82
CA GLY A 92 0.22 17.63 13.66
C GLY A 92 -1.12 18.38 13.54
N PRO A 93 -1.15 19.67 13.91
CA PRO A 93 -2.37 20.50 13.93
C PRO A 93 -3.02 20.63 12.56
N LYS A 94 -4.36 20.69 12.55
CA LYS A 94 -5.17 20.81 11.34
C LYS A 94 -6.19 21.94 11.53
N MET A 95 -6.74 22.47 10.43
CA MET A 95 -7.80 23.48 10.50
C MET A 95 -9.07 22.94 11.18
N GLY A 96 -9.34 21.64 11.03
CA GLY A 96 -10.40 20.90 11.69
C GLY A 96 -9.99 19.44 11.87
N TYR A 97 -10.87 18.60 12.43
CA TYR A 97 -10.54 17.20 12.73
C TYR A 97 -9.33 17.03 13.67
N ASN A 98 -9.16 17.94 14.64
CA ASN A 98 -8.04 17.88 15.59
C ASN A 98 -8.01 16.61 16.44
N SER A 99 -9.17 15.99 16.66
CA SER A 99 -9.29 14.69 17.34
C SER A 99 -8.90 13.49 16.46
N LYS A 100 -8.72 13.68 15.15
CA LYS A 100 -8.29 12.63 14.22
C LYS A 100 -6.78 12.58 14.10
N ASP A 101 -6.28 11.37 14.20
CA ASP A 101 -4.88 11.03 14.11
C ASP A 101 -4.45 10.77 12.67
N ASN A 102 -4.61 11.78 11.81
CA ASN A 102 -4.06 11.73 10.47
C ASN A 102 -2.54 11.69 10.55
N GLY A 103 -1.94 10.71 9.88
CA GLY A 103 -0.51 10.46 9.97
C GLY A 103 0.21 10.52 8.64
N TRP A 104 1.51 10.28 8.74
CA TRP A 104 2.39 9.99 7.62
C TRP A 104 3.09 8.63 7.82
N MET A 105 3.51 8.01 6.72
CA MET A 105 4.20 6.72 6.78
C MET A 105 5.16 6.50 5.61
N THR A 106 6.33 5.93 5.91
CA THR A 106 7.31 5.45 4.94
C THR A 106 7.66 3.99 5.19
N PHE A 107 8.09 3.31 4.13
CA PHE A 107 8.49 1.92 4.12
C PHE A 107 9.92 1.79 3.60
N ASP A 108 10.79 1.18 4.39
CA ASP A 108 12.13 0.80 4.00
C ASP A 108 12.19 -0.72 3.79
N HIS A 109 12.06 -1.14 2.53
CA HIS A 109 12.14 -2.53 2.08
C HIS A 109 11.37 -3.54 2.95
N VAL A 110 10.13 -3.19 3.33
CA VAL A 110 9.29 -3.99 4.21
C VAL A 110 8.77 -5.20 3.44
N ARG A 111 9.00 -6.40 3.98
CA ARG A 111 8.59 -7.66 3.36
C ARG A 111 7.24 -8.13 3.87
N ILE A 112 6.37 -8.54 2.96
CA ILE A 112 5.06 -9.13 3.25
C ILE A 112 4.84 -10.38 2.38
N PRO A 113 4.20 -11.45 2.88
CA PRO A 113 3.83 -12.60 2.05
C PRO A 113 2.98 -12.20 0.83
N ARG A 114 3.13 -12.91 -0.29
CA ARG A 114 2.33 -12.67 -1.51
C ARG A 114 0.82 -12.71 -1.25
N SER A 115 0.39 -13.54 -0.31
CA SER A 115 -1.02 -13.65 0.11
C SER A 115 -1.60 -12.38 0.74
N GLN A 116 -0.77 -11.42 1.15
CA GLN A 116 -1.23 -10.14 1.70
C GLN A 116 -1.60 -9.10 0.63
N MET A 117 -1.41 -9.38 -0.66
CA MET A 117 -2.05 -8.62 -1.74
C MET A 117 -3.53 -8.99 -1.84
N LEU A 118 -4.44 -8.01 -1.96
CA LEU A 118 -5.86 -8.33 -2.16
C LEU A 118 -6.13 -8.74 -3.61
N GLN A 119 -6.34 -10.04 -3.80
CA GLN A 119 -6.28 -10.68 -5.12
C GLN A 119 -7.64 -11.06 -5.72
N ARG A 120 -8.69 -10.28 -5.46
CA ARG A 120 -10.05 -10.58 -5.98
C ARG A 120 -10.14 -10.42 -7.50
N PHE A 121 -9.59 -9.33 -8.05
CA PHE A 121 -9.70 -8.97 -9.46
C PHE A 121 -8.36 -9.00 -10.20
N MET A 122 -7.24 -8.88 -9.49
CA MET A 122 -5.90 -8.98 -10.03
C MET A 122 -5.12 -9.95 -9.15
N LYS A 123 -4.52 -10.98 -9.75
CA LYS A 123 -3.80 -12.05 -9.04
C LYS A 123 -2.36 -12.08 -9.49
N VAL A 124 -1.48 -12.45 -8.56
CA VAL A 124 -0.07 -12.77 -8.83
C VAL A 124 0.12 -14.19 -8.32
N ASP A 125 0.47 -15.12 -9.21
CA ASP A 125 0.81 -16.48 -8.80
C ASP A 125 2.24 -16.57 -8.25
N ALA A 126 2.62 -17.76 -7.78
CA ALA A 126 3.96 -17.98 -7.23
C ALA A 126 5.07 -17.78 -8.28
N ASP A 127 4.76 -17.98 -9.56
CA ASP A 127 5.70 -17.79 -10.65
C ASP A 127 5.87 -16.34 -11.06
N GLY A 128 5.01 -15.45 -10.59
CA GLY A 128 4.99 -14.03 -10.90
C GLY A 128 4.03 -13.67 -12.04
N ALA A 129 3.27 -14.62 -12.58
CA ALA A 129 2.31 -14.31 -13.63
C ALA A 129 1.15 -13.50 -13.06
N VAL A 130 0.84 -12.39 -13.73
CA VAL A 130 -0.27 -11.51 -13.37
C VAL A 130 -1.48 -11.86 -14.21
N SER A 131 -2.61 -12.10 -13.56
CA SER A 131 -3.89 -12.33 -14.25
C SER A 131 -4.99 -11.43 -13.70
N ILE A 132 -5.88 -10.98 -14.59
CA ILE A 132 -7.07 -10.21 -14.24
C ILE A 132 -8.28 -11.12 -14.31
N GLN A 133 -9.13 -11.08 -13.29
CA GLN A 133 -10.34 -11.89 -13.19
C GLN A 133 -11.57 -11.01 -12.99
N GLY A 134 -12.62 -11.30 -13.75
CA GLY A 134 -13.91 -10.61 -13.65
C GLY A 134 -13.95 -9.25 -14.33
N ASP A 135 -15.00 -8.49 -14.04
CA ASP A 135 -15.25 -7.18 -14.63
C ASP A 135 -14.68 -6.06 -13.73
N LEU A 136 -13.63 -5.39 -14.21
CA LEU A 136 -12.99 -4.29 -13.47
C LEU A 136 -13.92 -3.09 -13.26
N ARG A 137 -15.02 -2.96 -14.01
CA ARG A 137 -16.01 -1.90 -13.77
C ARG A 137 -16.65 -2.01 -12.38
N LEU A 138 -16.65 -3.20 -11.79
CA LEU A 138 -17.12 -3.41 -10.41
C LEU A 138 -16.29 -2.65 -9.37
N LEU A 139 -15.05 -2.26 -9.68
CA LEU A 139 -14.24 -1.43 -8.78
C LEU A 139 -14.86 -0.04 -8.58
N TYR A 140 -15.58 0.50 -9.58
CA TYR A 140 -16.28 1.78 -9.47
C TYR A 140 -17.49 1.73 -8.53
N SER A 141 -18.03 0.54 -8.22
CA SER A 141 -19.17 0.40 -7.30
C SER A 141 -18.90 1.01 -5.92
N VAL A 142 -17.66 0.91 -5.44
CA VAL A 142 -17.23 1.53 -4.17
C VAL A 142 -17.27 3.04 -4.28
N MET A 143 -16.83 3.61 -5.40
CA MET A 143 -16.84 5.06 -5.61
C MET A 143 -18.27 5.61 -5.68
N LEU A 144 -19.19 4.89 -6.32
CA LEU A 144 -20.61 5.26 -6.34
C LEU A 144 -21.18 5.23 -4.91
N LYS A 145 -21.03 4.09 -4.23
CA LYS A 145 -21.55 3.89 -2.87
C LYS A 145 -21.03 4.91 -1.84
N VAL A 146 -19.76 5.29 -1.92
CA VAL A 146 -19.15 6.24 -0.97
C VAL A 146 -19.59 7.68 -1.22
N ARG A 147 -19.95 8.03 -2.47
CA ARG A 147 -20.39 9.39 -2.84
C ARG A 147 -21.89 9.63 -2.65
N ASP A 148 -22.68 8.56 -2.57
CA ASP A 148 -24.12 8.63 -2.31
C ASP A 148 -24.47 8.93 -0.83
N LEU A 149 -23.47 9.22 0.02
CA LEU A 149 -23.61 9.58 1.44
C LEU A 149 -23.62 11.10 1.67
#